data_AF-A0A7J3TBW3-F1
#
_entry.id   AF-A0A7J3TBW3-F1
#
_cell.length_a   1.000
_cell.length_b   1.000
_cell.length_c   1.000
_cell.angle_alpha   90.00
_cell.angle_beta   90.00
_cell.angle_gamma   90.00
#
_symmetry.space_group_name_H-M   'P 1'
#
loop_
_entity.id
_entity.type
_entity.pdbx_description
1 polymer ?
#
loop_
_entity_poly.entity_id
_entity_poly.type
_entity_poly.pdbx_seq_one_letter_code
_entity_poly.pdbx_strand_id
1 'polypeptide(L)' 'MQREVENCINCGFCESVCPTYAASGYTMSKGARGRVDLGKSLLMDLVENGKTTMDLSDSFYSCLDCFACVQVCPAG' A
#
# COMPACT_ATOMS: atom_id res chain seq x y z
N MET A 1 13.93 -11.56 -8.89
CA MET A 1 12.78 -11.44 -7.98
C MET A 1 12.17 -10.07 -8.24
N GLN A 2 11.01 -10.01 -8.90
CA GLN A 2 10.39 -8.75 -9.34
C GLN A 2 9.57 -8.18 -8.18
N ARG A 3 9.74 -6.89 -7.84
CA ARG A 3 9.01 -6.24 -6.74
C ARG A 3 7.75 -5.60 -7.31
N GLU A 4 6.59 -6.22 -7.14
CA GLU A 4 5.32 -5.72 -7.69
C GLU A 4 4.98 -4.29 -7.25
N VAL A 5 5.43 -3.89 -6.05
CA VAL A 5 5.28 -2.52 -5.53
C VAL A 5 5.99 -1.46 -6.37
N GLU A 6 6.92 -1.84 -7.25
CA GLU A 6 7.59 -0.92 -8.17
C GLU A 6 6.75 -0.61 -9.42
N ASN A 7 5.71 -1.41 -9.71
CA ASN A 7 4.86 -1.22 -10.89
C ASN A 7 3.85 -0.08 -10.74
N CYS A 8 3.68 0.48 -9.54
CA CYS A 8 2.71 1.54 -9.29
C CYS A 8 2.93 2.77 -10.18
N ILE A 9 1.95 3.08 -11.04
CA ILE A 9 1.96 4.23 -11.96
C ILE A 9 1.23 5.48 -11.42
N ASN A 10 0.88 5.50 -10.12
CA ASN A 10 0.16 6.62 -9.49
C ASN A 10 -1.21 6.99 -10.12
N CYS A 11 -1.94 6.00 -10.67
CA CYS A 11 -3.26 6.24 -11.29
C CYS A 11 -4.40 6.51 -10.30
N GLY A 12 -4.32 6.02 -9.06
CA GLY A 12 -5.32 6.26 -8.01
C GLY A 12 -6.56 5.36 -8.03
N PHE A 13 -6.71 4.43 -8.98
CA PHE A 13 -7.90 3.55 -9.03
C PHE A 13 -8.07 2.67 -7.79
N CYS A 14 -6.97 2.06 -7.31
CA CYS A 14 -6.99 1.26 -6.10
C CYS A 14 -7.45 2.06 -4.87
N GLU A 15 -7.15 3.35 -4.83
CA GLU A 15 -7.51 4.25 -3.74
C GLU A 15 -9.01 4.54 -3.73
N SER A 16 -9.60 4.77 -4.92
CA SER A 16 -11.02 5.06 -5.08
C SER A 16 -11.96 3.93 -4.64
N VAL A 17 -11.47 2.69 -4.63
CA VAL A 17 -12.23 1.49 -4.21
C VAL A 17 -11.86 1.01 -2.81
N CYS A 18 -10.91 1.65 -2.14
CA CYS A 18 -10.44 1.22 -0.83
C CYS A 18 -11.39 1.69 0.28
N PRO A 19 -12.10 0.77 0.98
CA PRO A 19 -13.09 1.17 1.99
C PRO A 19 -12.47 1.86 3.20
N THR A 20 -11.25 1.47 3.58
CA THR A 20 -10.55 1.99 4.75
C THR A 20 -10.00 3.38 4.51
N TYR A 21 -9.73 3.75 3.25
CA TYR A 21 -9.34 5.10 2.89
C TYR A 21 -10.45 6.09 3.23
N ALA A 22 -11.67 5.86 2.71
CA ALA A 22 -12.82 6.69 3.00
C ALA A 22 -13.21 6.67 4.49
N ALA A 23 -13.23 5.49 5.12
CA ALA A 23 -13.57 5.34 6.54
C ALA A 23 -12.59 6.06 7.48
N SER A 24 -11.32 6.20 7.06
CA SER A 24 -10.29 6.94 7.82
C SER A 24 -10.30 8.46 7.57
N GLY A 25 -11.28 8.98 6.84
CA GLY A 25 -11.30 10.39 6.44
C GLY A 25 -10.21 10.74 5.43
N TYR A 26 -9.92 9.82 4.50
CA TYR A 26 -8.93 9.99 3.44
C TYR A 26 -7.48 10.07 3.93
N THR A 27 -7.15 9.33 4.98
CA THR A 27 -5.78 9.19 5.45
C THR A 27 -5.01 8.28 4.50
N MET A 28 -4.00 8.81 3.79
CA MET A 28 -3.30 8.08 2.72
C MET A 28 -2.74 6.72 3.17
N SER A 29 -2.12 6.63 4.35
CA SER A 29 -1.55 5.38 4.87
C SER A 29 -2.60 4.28 5.11
N LYS A 30 -3.88 4.62 5.20
CA LYS A 30 -4.99 3.68 5.36
C LYS A 30 -5.57 3.18 4.04
N GLY A 31 -5.23 3.85 2.94
CA GLY A 31 -5.65 3.48 1.60
C GLY A 31 -4.83 2.37 0.97
N ALA A 32 -5.29 1.90 -0.18
CA ALA A 32 -4.64 0.81 -0.90
C ALA A 32 -3.29 1.26 -1.47
N ARG A 33 -3.22 2.45 -2.08
CA ARG A 33 -1.97 2.96 -2.63
C ARG A 33 -0.98 3.30 -1.53
N GLY A 34 -1.44 3.89 -0.42
CA GLY A 34 -0.55 4.18 0.70
C GLY A 34 0.13 2.94 1.27
N ARG A 35 -0.53 1.77 1.27
CA ARG A 35 0.10 0.50 1.64
C ARG A 35 1.16 0.05 0.64
N VAL A 36 0.94 0.27 -0.66
CA VAL A 36 1.95 -0.01 -1.69
C VAL A 36 3.18 0.89 -1.50
N ASP A 37 2.97 2.17 -1.22
CA ASP A 37 4.06 3.13 -0.95
C ASP A 37 4.84 2.75 0.32
N LEU A 38 4.14 2.40 1.41
CA LEU A 38 4.76 1.90 2.64
C LEU A 38 5.52 0.60 2.42
N GLY A 39 4.96 -0.33 1.63
CA GLY A 39 5.63 -1.57 1.24
C GLY A 39 6.90 -1.32 0.43
N LYS A 40 6.89 -0.33 -0.47
CA LYS A 40 8.08 0.11 -1.21
C LYS A 40 9.14 0.67 -0.27
N SER A 41 8.77 1.55 0.66
CA SER A 41 9.69 2.09 1.68
C SER A 41 10.27 1.00 2.58
N LEU A 42 9.46 0.03 3.00
CA LEU A 42 9.90 -1.14 3.76
C LEU A 42 10.98 -1.92 3.00
N LEU A 43 10.73 -2.24 1.73
CA LEU A 43 11.69 -2.99 0.92
C LEU A 43 12.98 -2.21 0.66
N MET A 44 12.90 -0.89 0.51
CA MET A 44 14.08 -0.03 0.39
C MET A 44 14.93 -0.08 1.65
N ASP A 45 14.32 0.12 2.83
CA ASP A 45 15.01 0.12 4.12
C ASP A 45 15.66 -1.24 4.42
N LEU A 46 14.95 -2.35 4.12
CA LEU A 46 15.50 -3.70 4.25
C LEU A 46 16.71 -3.95 3.33
N VAL A 47 16.72 -3.37 2.14
CA VAL A 47 17.85 -3.51 1.20
C VAL A 47 19.05 -2.67 1.62
N GLU A 48 18.81 -1.43 2.07
CA GLU A 48 19.87 -0.49 2.44
C GLU A 48 20.48 -0.82 3.81
N ASN A 49 19.65 -1.16 4.79
CA ASN A 49 20.04 -1.28 6.19
C ASN A 49 19.96 -2.70 6.75
N GLY A 50 19.39 -3.65 6.01
CA GLY A 50 19.19 -5.04 6.46
C GLY A 50 18.14 -5.23 7.55
N LYS A 51 17.50 -4.14 8.00
CA LYS A 51 16.46 -4.09 9.04
C LYS A 51 15.58 -2.87 8.82
N THR A 52 14.41 -2.86 9.44
CA THR A 52 13.56 -1.67 9.49
C THR A 52 13.11 -1.34 10.91
N THR A 53 12.84 -0.07 11.18
CA THR A 53 12.16 0.40 12.40
C THR A 53 10.77 0.98 12.10
N MET A 54 10.28 0.83 10.87
CA MET A 54 8.97 1.33 10.48
C MET A 54 7.87 0.57 11.22
N ASP A 55 6.98 1.29 11.91
CA ASP A 55 5.73 0.73 12.41
C ASP A 55 4.66 0.84 11.32
N LEU A 56 4.28 -0.32 10.79
CA LEU A 56 3.29 -0.46 9.73
C LEU A 56 1.96 -1.03 10.26
N SER A 57 1.87 -1.33 11.55
CA SER A 57 0.76 -2.06 12.15
C SER A 57 -0.58 -1.36 11.93
N ASP A 58 -0.64 -0.06 12.22
CA ASP A 58 -1.84 0.76 12.07
C ASP A 58 -2.36 0.78 10.62
N SER A 59 -1.45 0.91 9.65
CA SER A 59 -1.80 0.81 8.22
C SER A 59 -2.26 -0.60 7.88
N PHE A 60 -1.41 -1.61 8.04
CA PHE A 60 -1.64 -2.95 7.51
C PHE A 60 -2.80 -3.66 8.21
N TYR A 61 -2.92 -3.57 9.54
CA TYR A 61 -4.03 -4.21 10.27
C TYR A 61 -5.37 -3.52 10.09
N SER A 62 -5.41 -2.31 9.55
CA SER A 62 -6.69 -1.74 9.10
C SER A 62 -7.18 -2.33 7.76
N CYS A 63 -6.41 -3.21 7.09
CA CYS A 63 -6.86 -3.87 5.86
C CYS A 63 -8.10 -4.71 6.15
N LEU A 64 -9.07 -4.71 5.24
CA LEU A 64 -10.22 -5.62 5.32
C LEU A 64 -10.05 -6.90 4.47
N ASP A 65 -8.90 -7.06 3.82
CA ASP A 65 -8.60 -8.19 2.91
C ASP A 65 -9.70 -8.45 1.87
N CYS A 66 -10.30 -7.38 1.36
CA CYS A 66 -11.39 -7.43 0.38
C CYS A 66 -10.94 -7.55 -1.09
N PHE A 67 -9.63 -7.40 -1.35
CA PHE A 67 -9.02 -7.46 -2.69
C PHE A 67 -9.53 -6.48 -3.75
N ALA A 68 -10.40 -5.51 -3.40
CA ALA A 68 -10.94 -4.53 -4.34
C ALA A 68 -9.85 -3.75 -5.09
N CYS A 69 -8.76 -3.40 -4.40
CA CYS A 69 -7.63 -2.70 -4.98
C CYS A 69 -6.90 -3.47 -6.10
N VAL A 70 -6.79 -4.80 -5.97
CA VAL A 70 -6.14 -5.66 -6.96
C VAL A 70 -6.98 -5.75 -8.22
N GLN A 71 -8.30 -5.91 -8.08
CA GLN A 71 -9.21 -6.06 -9.22
C GLN A 71 -9.23 -4.85 -10.17
N VAL A 72 -8.92 -3.65 -9.65
CA VAL A 72 -8.94 -2.40 -10.43
C VAL A 72 -7.55 -1.88 -10.78
N CYS A 73 -6.48 -2.56 -10.33
CA CYS A 73 -5.12 -2.09 -10.58
C CYS A 73 -4.74 -2.29 -12.05
N PRO A 74 -4.42 -1.22 -12.80
CA PRO A 74 -4.00 -1.35 -14.20
C PRO A 74 -2.54 -1.79 -14.34
N ALA A 75 -1.77 -1.72 -13.24
CA ALA A 75 -0.34 -2.05 -13.23
C ALA A 75 -0.07 -3.55 -13.06
N GLY A 76 -1.12 -4.36 -12.85
CA GLY A 76 -1.00 -5.75 -12.42
C GLY A 76 -0.98 -5.85 -10.91
#